data_AF-A0A7S2LXS4-F1
#
_entry.id   AF-A0A7S2LXS4-F1
#
_cell.length_a   1.000
_cell.length_b   1.000
_cell.length_c   1.000
_cell.angle_alpha   90.00
_cell.angle_beta   90.00
_cell.angle_gamma   90.00
#
_symmetry.space_group_name_H-M   'P 1'
#
loop_
_entity.id
_entity.type
_entity.pdbx_description
1 polymer ?
#
loop_
_entity_poly.entity_id
_entity_poly.type
_entity_poly.pdbx_seq_one_letter_code
_entity_poly.pdbx_strand_id
1 'polypeptide(L)'
;IGDEFQRTLGAFYAIYWMLRIDIDGKDGFANGVDGKWAPIVVEGKDSLRVTLPEKRMAFKQNAKWGFFQDLLVEAGLIELKKARTGMFKTAEKFVVNEKRVTSLLALTAFHDIMKMSLMLPTVQAEHAPFHGYEAGTTIGDHDHALSYVLERYPQLLPSFRALDARQRQAVIFSQCSLGFNHGWFVQA
;
A
#
# COMPACT_ATOMS: atom_id res chain seq x y z
N ILE A 1 -3.54 6.19 -18.98
CA ILE A 1 -2.80 4.92 -18.71
C ILE A 1 -1.52 5.17 -17.90
N GLY A 2 -0.74 6.24 -18.16
CA GLY A 2 0.51 6.50 -17.43
C GLY A 2 0.41 6.95 -15.96
N ASP A 3 -0.64 7.70 -15.59
CA ASP A 3 -0.77 8.30 -14.25
C ASP A 3 -1.04 7.25 -13.16
N GLU A 4 -2.02 6.36 -13.36
CA GLU A 4 -2.32 5.30 -12.37
C GLU A 4 -1.19 4.29 -12.22
N PHE A 5 -0.51 3.92 -13.32
CA PHE A 5 0.69 3.07 -13.24
C PHE A 5 1.79 3.69 -12.37
N GLN A 6 2.05 4.99 -12.54
CA GLN A 6 3.03 5.71 -11.72
C GLN A 6 2.58 5.82 -10.25
N ARG A 7 1.28 6.01 -9.99
CA ARG A 7 0.71 6.01 -8.62
C ARG A 7 0.87 4.66 -7.93
N THR A 8 0.55 3.56 -8.61
CA THR A 8 0.73 2.21 -8.06
C THR A 8 2.20 1.92 -7.76
N LEU A 9 3.12 2.29 -8.67
CA LEU A 9 4.55 2.17 -8.40
C LEU A 9 5.00 3.05 -7.23
N GLY A 10 4.44 4.26 -7.08
CA GLY A 10 4.68 5.14 -5.94
C GLY A 10 4.20 4.53 -4.62
N ALA A 11 3.03 3.87 -4.60
CA ALA A 11 2.54 3.15 -3.43
C ALA A 11 3.42 1.96 -3.08
N PHE A 12 3.88 1.18 -4.08
CA PHE A 12 4.80 0.07 -3.86
C PHE A 12 6.16 0.53 -3.34
N TYR A 13 6.67 1.63 -3.90
CA TYR A 13 7.87 2.30 -3.42
C TYR A 13 7.73 2.70 -1.95
N ALA A 14 6.63 3.37 -1.59
CA ALA A 14 6.35 3.77 -0.22
C ALA A 14 6.33 2.56 0.72
N ILE A 15 5.56 1.52 0.41
CA ILE A 15 5.46 0.31 1.23
C ILE A 15 6.83 -0.36 1.39
N TYR A 16 7.61 -0.49 0.32
CA TYR A 16 8.95 -1.08 0.37
C TYR A 16 9.87 -0.36 1.37
N TRP A 17 9.93 0.98 1.33
CA TRP A 17 10.78 1.74 2.24
C TRP A 17 10.23 1.80 3.66
N MET A 18 8.91 1.76 3.83
CA MET A 18 8.27 1.68 5.14
C MET A 18 8.58 0.36 5.85
N LEU A 19 8.66 -0.75 5.11
CA LEU A 19 9.06 -2.05 5.65
C LEU A 19 10.53 -2.11 6.12
N ARG A 20 11.32 -1.08 5.81
CA ARG A 20 12.75 -0.97 6.12
C ARG A 20 13.05 0.15 7.13
N ILE A 21 12.04 0.69 7.82
CA ILE A 21 12.19 1.85 8.72
C ILE A 21 13.28 1.65 9.79
N ASP A 22 13.50 0.42 10.24
CA ASP A 22 14.50 0.07 11.26
C ASP A 22 15.95 0.06 10.75
N ILE A 23 16.13 0.06 9.42
CA ILE A 23 17.43 0.12 8.75
C ILE A 23 17.61 1.45 8.00
N ASP A 24 17.45 1.46 6.68
CA ASP A 24 17.62 2.59 5.77
C ASP A 24 16.30 3.11 5.17
N GLY A 25 15.17 2.61 5.67
CA GLY A 25 13.82 2.94 5.22
C GLY A 25 13.53 4.44 5.16
N LYS A 26 13.89 5.13 6.24
CA LYS A 26 13.66 6.57 6.41
C LYS A 26 14.41 7.38 5.36
N ASP A 27 15.62 6.95 5.00
CA ASP A 27 16.46 7.59 3.99
C ASP A 27 15.89 7.39 2.59
N GLY A 28 15.62 6.14 2.20
CA GLY A 28 15.07 5.86 0.87
C GLY A 28 13.68 6.48 0.68
N PHE A 29 12.84 6.45 1.71
CA PHE A 29 11.52 7.08 1.66
C PHE A 29 11.60 8.60 1.47
N ALA A 30 12.38 9.29 2.30
CA ALA A 30 12.39 10.76 2.30
C ALA A 30 13.26 11.35 1.19
N ASN A 31 14.43 10.78 0.92
CA ASN A 31 15.41 11.37 0.02
C ASN A 31 15.30 10.86 -1.42
N GLY A 32 14.68 9.70 -1.62
CA GLY A 32 14.73 8.99 -2.91
C GLY A 32 15.94 8.06 -3.00
N VAL A 33 16.07 7.38 -4.14
CA VAL A 33 17.14 6.41 -4.40
C VAL A 33 17.84 6.62 -5.74
N ASP A 34 19.05 6.11 -5.84
CA ASP A 34 19.82 6.08 -7.08
C ASP A 34 19.43 4.90 -7.99
N GLY A 35 20.12 4.76 -9.13
CA GLY A 35 19.89 3.66 -10.07
C GLY A 35 20.20 2.26 -9.55
N LYS A 36 20.84 2.15 -8.36
CA LYS A 36 21.10 0.88 -7.66
C LYS A 36 20.15 0.65 -6.49
N TRP A 37 19.09 1.47 -6.37
CA TRP A 37 18.15 1.46 -5.24
C TRP A 37 18.80 1.75 -3.89
N ALA A 38 19.97 2.40 -3.88
CA ALA A 38 20.58 2.89 -2.65
C ALA A 38 19.99 4.26 -2.28
N PRO A 39 19.68 4.53 -1.00
CA PRO A 39 19.21 5.83 -0.57
C PRO A 39 20.17 6.96 -0.94
N ILE A 40 19.62 8.05 -1.50
CA ILE A 40 20.41 9.22 -1.84
C ILE A 40 20.82 9.92 -0.54
N VAL A 41 22.13 10.10 -0.36
CA VAL A 41 22.68 10.91 0.73
C VAL A 41 22.54 12.38 0.35
N VAL A 42 21.76 13.13 1.12
CA VAL A 42 21.59 14.58 0.91
C VAL A 42 22.59 15.31 1.80
N GLU A 43 23.79 15.55 1.26
CA GLU A 43 24.78 16.45 1.85
C GLU A 43 24.62 17.85 1.24
N GLY A 44 24.34 18.85 2.07
CA GLY A 44 24.46 20.30 1.83
C GLY A 44 24.23 20.89 0.42
N LYS A 45 23.22 21.77 0.31
CA LYS A 45 22.92 22.83 -0.70
C LYS A 45 23.01 22.55 -2.22
N ASP A 46 23.74 21.56 -2.71
CA ASP A 46 24.07 21.45 -4.15
C ASP A 46 23.49 20.20 -4.86
N SER A 47 22.49 19.56 -4.28
CA SER A 47 21.71 18.50 -4.96
C SER A 47 20.52 19.09 -5.73
N LEU A 48 20.81 20.05 -6.63
CA LEU A 48 19.89 20.88 -7.43
C LEU A 48 18.99 20.13 -8.45
N ARG A 49 18.76 18.83 -8.30
CA ARG A 49 17.75 18.09 -9.08
C ARG A 49 16.47 17.78 -8.31
N VAL A 50 16.43 18.09 -7.02
CA VAL A 50 15.29 17.78 -6.15
C VAL A 50 14.74 19.09 -5.62
N THR A 51 13.54 19.46 -6.02
CA THR A 51 13.02 20.83 -5.88
C THR A 51 12.87 21.35 -4.45
N LEU A 52 12.90 20.53 -3.39
CA LEU A 52 12.91 21.04 -2.00
C LEU A 52 13.65 20.09 -1.04
N PRO A 53 15.00 20.09 -1.03
CA PRO A 53 15.80 19.27 -0.10
C PRO A 53 15.40 19.56 1.36
N GLU A 54 15.10 20.82 1.67
CA GLU A 54 14.67 21.27 2.99
C GLU A 54 13.36 20.63 3.46
N LYS A 55 12.34 20.49 2.58
CA LYS A 55 11.08 19.84 2.96
C LYS A 55 11.25 18.35 3.21
N ARG A 56 12.04 17.66 2.40
CA ARG A 56 12.33 16.23 2.57
C ARG A 56 13.14 15.97 3.84
N MET A 57 14.14 16.81 4.11
CA MET A 57 14.90 16.77 5.35
C MET A 57 14.02 17.07 6.57
N ALA A 58 13.17 18.09 6.48
CA ALA A 58 12.22 18.43 7.54
C ALA A 58 11.23 17.29 7.77
N PHE A 59 10.66 16.68 6.73
CA PHE A 59 9.81 15.50 6.85
C PHE A 59 10.59 14.37 7.53
N LYS A 60 11.80 14.05 7.06
CA LYS A 60 12.62 12.99 7.64
C LYS A 60 12.88 13.19 9.13
N GLN A 61 13.14 14.41 9.56
CA GLN A 61 13.45 14.72 10.96
C GLN A 61 12.21 14.75 11.85
N ASN A 62 11.08 15.23 11.32
CA ASN A 62 9.87 15.48 12.11
C ASN A 62 8.80 14.38 11.99
N ALA A 63 8.93 13.47 11.03
CA ALA A 63 7.99 12.37 10.86
C ALA A 63 7.99 11.46 12.10
N LYS A 64 6.79 11.03 12.49
CA LYS A 64 6.58 10.11 13.62
C LYS A 64 6.89 8.67 13.19
N TRP A 65 8.16 8.38 12.92
CA TRP A 65 8.58 7.07 12.42
C TRP A 65 8.18 5.90 13.33
N GLY A 66 8.21 6.10 14.66
CA GLY A 66 7.73 5.10 15.61
C GLY A 66 6.27 4.74 15.40
N PHE A 67 5.40 5.72 15.14
CA PHE A 67 3.99 5.48 14.84
C PHE A 67 3.80 4.63 13.57
N PHE A 68 4.56 4.93 12.51
CA PHE A 68 4.50 4.13 11.29
C PHE A 68 4.99 2.70 11.51
N GLN A 69 6.04 2.53 12.32
CA GLN A 69 6.55 1.22 12.69
C GLN A 69 5.51 0.42 13.47
N ASP A 70 4.88 1.03 14.48
CA ASP A 70 3.82 0.42 15.29
C ASP A 70 2.64 0.03 14.39
N LEU A 71 2.25 0.90 13.45
CA LEU A 71 1.20 0.61 12.48
C LEU A 71 1.51 -0.63 11.63
N LEU A 72 2.74 -0.80 11.15
CA LEU A 72 3.13 -1.96 10.35
C LEU A 72 3.13 -3.26 11.18
N VAL A 73 3.49 -3.17 12.46
CA VAL A 73 3.46 -4.31 13.41
C VAL A 73 2.03 -4.68 13.76
N GLU A 74 1.18 -3.70 14.09
CA GLU A 74 -0.25 -3.92 14.38
C GLU A 74 -1.01 -4.45 13.16
N ALA A 75 -0.68 -3.93 11.97
CA ALA A 75 -1.16 -4.47 10.71
C ALA A 75 -0.55 -5.83 10.35
N GLY A 76 0.33 -6.39 11.19
CA GLY A 76 1.02 -7.68 11.04
C GLY A 76 1.76 -7.84 9.72
N LEU A 77 2.22 -6.74 9.13
CA LEU A 77 3.14 -6.74 7.99
C LEU A 77 4.56 -7.03 8.47
N ILE A 78 4.85 -6.68 9.72
CA ILE A 78 6.11 -6.93 10.42
C ILE A 78 5.82 -7.70 11.71
N GLU A 79 6.65 -8.70 12.00
CA GLU A 79 6.69 -9.43 13.26
C GLU A 79 7.99 -9.09 14.01
N LEU A 80 7.88 -8.81 15.31
CA LEU A 80 9.03 -8.62 16.18
C LEU A 80 9.46 -9.99 16.74
N LYS A 81 10.63 -10.48 16.32
CA LYS A 81 11.20 -11.74 16.82
C LYS A 81 12.41 -11.46 17.68
N LYS A 82 12.51 -12.10 18.85
CA LYS A 82 13.72 -12.01 19.67
C LYS A 82 14.87 -12.74 18.98
N ALA A 83 15.92 -12.01 18.67
CA ALA A 83 17.17 -12.52 18.13
C ALA A 83 18.26 -12.42 19.20
N ARG A 84 19.02 -13.50 19.38
CA ARG A 84 20.21 -13.50 20.24
C ARG A 84 21.33 -12.77 19.51
N THR A 85 21.80 -11.66 20.05
CA THR A 85 22.91 -10.87 19.50
C THR A 85 24.21 -11.07 20.27
N GLY A 86 24.20 -11.88 21.33
CA GLY A 86 25.37 -12.29 22.11
C GLY A 86 25.00 -13.25 23.24
N MET A 87 25.98 -13.58 24.09
CA MET A 87 25.83 -14.57 25.17
C MET A 87 24.72 -14.21 26.18
N PHE A 88 24.52 -12.91 26.43
CA PHE A 88 23.54 -12.37 27.39
C PHE A 88 22.63 -11.26 26.83
N LYS A 89 22.64 -11.01 25.51
CA LYS A 89 21.83 -9.95 24.89
C LYS A 89 20.84 -10.52 23.88
N THR A 90 19.59 -10.11 24.03
CA THR A 90 18.51 -10.31 23.06
C THR A 90 18.12 -8.95 22.49
N ALA A 91 18.12 -8.84 21.16
CA ALA A 91 17.54 -7.72 20.45
C ALA A 91 16.26 -8.17 19.76
N GLU A 92 15.36 -7.23 19.48
CA GLU A 92 14.22 -7.50 18.61
C GLU A 92 14.67 -7.35 17.16
N LYS A 93 14.30 -8.34 16.35
CA LYS A 93 14.54 -8.38 14.92
C LYS A 93 13.21 -8.25 14.21
N PHE A 94 13.17 -7.31 13.27
CA PHE A 94 12.04 -7.09 12.37
C PHE A 94 12.03 -8.21 11.34
N VAL A 95 10.91 -8.91 11.23
CA VAL A 95 10.72 -9.97 10.23
C VAL A 95 9.47 -9.66 9.44
N VAL A 96 9.64 -9.47 8.14
CA VAL A 96 8.53 -9.18 7.23
C VAL A 96 7.64 -10.42 7.09
N ASN A 97 6.32 -10.24 7.23
CA ASN A 97 5.35 -11.26 6.88
C ASN A 97 5.09 -11.20 5.36
N GLU A 98 5.90 -11.94 4.60
CA GLU A 98 5.89 -11.91 3.12
C GLU A 98 4.50 -12.20 2.53
N LYS A 99 3.74 -13.10 3.15
CA LYS A 99 2.37 -13.42 2.70
C LYS A 99 1.46 -12.21 2.84
N ARG A 100 1.46 -11.56 4.01
CA ARG A 100 0.60 -10.41 4.27
C ARG A 100 1.00 -9.19 3.43
N VAL A 101 2.30 -8.96 3.26
CA VAL A 101 2.81 -7.91 2.36
C VAL A 101 2.42 -8.17 0.92
N THR A 102 2.58 -9.40 0.42
CA THR A 102 2.17 -9.75 -0.94
C THR A 102 0.67 -9.54 -1.16
N SER A 103 -0.15 -9.94 -0.17
CA SER A 103 -1.59 -9.67 -0.20
C SER A 103 -1.91 -8.19 -0.26
N LEU A 104 -1.24 -7.36 0.56
CA LEU A 104 -1.41 -5.91 0.53
C LEU A 104 -1.06 -5.33 -0.84
N LEU A 105 0.11 -5.68 -1.39
CA LEU A 105 0.58 -5.17 -2.69
C LEU A 105 -0.37 -5.58 -3.83
N ALA A 106 -0.85 -6.83 -3.82
CA ALA A 106 -1.81 -7.30 -4.81
C ALA A 106 -3.13 -6.52 -4.72
N LEU A 107 -3.63 -6.28 -3.51
CA LEU A 107 -4.86 -5.50 -3.30
C LEU A 107 -4.68 -4.04 -3.74
N THR A 108 -3.54 -3.41 -3.42
CA THR A 108 -3.23 -2.04 -3.86
C THR A 108 -3.21 -1.93 -5.40
N ALA A 109 -2.59 -2.89 -6.10
CA ALA A 109 -2.62 -2.90 -7.56
C ALA A 109 -4.04 -3.08 -8.12
N PHE A 110 -4.82 -3.99 -7.57
CA PHE A 110 -6.20 -4.21 -8.04
C PHE A 110 -7.10 -3.00 -7.79
N HIS A 111 -6.97 -2.36 -6.64
CA HIS A 111 -7.65 -1.11 -6.32
C HIS A 111 -7.35 -0.02 -7.36
N ASP A 112 -6.09 0.16 -7.74
CA ASP A 112 -5.70 1.17 -8.73
C ASP A 112 -6.11 0.79 -10.16
N ILE A 113 -6.15 -0.50 -10.53
CA ILE A 113 -6.72 -0.94 -11.82
C ILE A 113 -8.18 -0.52 -11.94
N MET A 114 -8.95 -0.56 -10.84
CA MET A 114 -10.35 -0.11 -10.84
C MET A 114 -10.51 1.41 -11.02
N LYS A 115 -9.45 2.21 -11.02
CA LYS A 115 -9.50 3.63 -11.42
C LYS A 115 -9.41 3.81 -12.94
N MET A 116 -9.08 2.76 -13.69
CA MET A 116 -9.05 2.80 -15.15
C MET A 116 -10.47 2.65 -15.69
N SER A 117 -11.02 3.73 -16.26
CA SER A 117 -12.41 3.75 -16.78
C SER A 117 -12.75 2.62 -17.75
N LEU A 118 -11.77 2.17 -18.55
CA LEU A 118 -11.92 1.06 -19.50
C LEU A 118 -12.12 -0.32 -18.85
N MET A 119 -11.75 -0.46 -17.57
CA MET A 119 -11.81 -1.71 -16.80
C MET A 119 -12.98 -1.75 -15.81
N LEU A 120 -13.79 -0.68 -15.76
CA LEU A 120 -14.91 -0.59 -14.84
C LEU A 120 -16.02 -1.60 -15.21
N PRO A 121 -16.54 -2.36 -14.24
CA PRO A 121 -17.58 -3.34 -14.50
C PRO A 121 -18.92 -2.66 -14.79
N THR A 122 -19.77 -3.38 -15.51
CA THR A 122 -21.18 -3.03 -15.71
C THR A 122 -22.05 -3.97 -14.87
N VAL A 123 -23.08 -3.43 -14.24
CA VAL A 123 -23.99 -4.23 -13.41
C VAL A 123 -24.78 -5.19 -14.31
N GLN A 124 -24.60 -6.50 -14.09
CA GLN A 124 -25.40 -7.54 -14.73
C GLN A 124 -26.83 -7.55 -14.20
N ALA A 125 -27.78 -8.01 -15.02
CA ALA A 125 -29.20 -8.02 -14.69
C ALA A 125 -29.51 -8.80 -13.39
N GLU A 126 -28.84 -9.93 -13.17
CA GLU A 126 -29.02 -10.75 -11.96
C GLU A 126 -28.46 -10.12 -10.67
N HIS A 127 -27.63 -9.08 -10.78
CA HIS A 127 -27.00 -8.41 -9.64
C HIS A 127 -27.61 -7.02 -9.36
N ALA A 128 -28.60 -6.60 -10.14
CA ALA A 128 -29.25 -5.32 -9.99
C ALA A 128 -30.33 -5.34 -8.88
N PRO A 129 -30.51 -4.24 -8.14
CA PRO A 129 -29.62 -3.08 -8.09
C PRO A 129 -28.36 -3.38 -7.25
N PHE A 130 -27.23 -2.75 -7.60
CA PHE A 130 -25.99 -2.85 -6.82
C PHE A 130 -25.55 -1.47 -6.35
N HIS A 131 -25.58 -1.20 -5.04
CA HIS A 131 -25.21 0.10 -4.45
C HIS A 131 -25.85 1.31 -5.17
N GLY A 132 -27.10 1.17 -5.62
CA GLY A 132 -27.85 2.21 -6.36
C GLY A 132 -27.60 2.25 -7.87
N TYR A 133 -26.76 1.36 -8.41
CA TYR A 133 -26.56 1.20 -9.86
C TYR A 133 -27.53 0.16 -10.43
N GLU A 134 -28.18 0.53 -11.53
CA GLU A 134 -29.12 -0.33 -12.26
C GLU A 134 -28.41 -1.26 -13.26
N ALA A 135 -29.10 -2.32 -13.68
CA ALA A 135 -28.61 -3.23 -14.72
C ALA A 135 -28.18 -2.47 -15.99
N GLY A 136 -27.04 -2.85 -16.56
CA GLY A 136 -26.47 -2.21 -17.74
C GLY A 136 -25.72 -0.90 -17.46
N THR A 137 -25.71 -0.41 -16.22
CA THR A 137 -24.96 0.79 -15.82
C THR A 137 -23.52 0.45 -15.50
N THR A 138 -22.56 1.19 -16.06
CA THR A 138 -21.15 1.13 -15.67
C THR A 138 -20.96 1.75 -14.29
N ILE A 139 -20.28 1.02 -13.39
CA ILE A 139 -19.98 1.53 -12.05
C ILE A 139 -18.81 2.52 -12.16
N GLY A 140 -19.12 3.81 -12.12
CA GLY A 140 -18.13 4.89 -12.28
C GLY A 140 -17.23 5.11 -11.07
N ASP A 141 -17.70 4.73 -9.88
CA ASP A 141 -16.95 4.81 -8.64
C ASP A 141 -16.05 3.58 -8.47
N HIS A 142 -14.74 3.81 -8.29
CA HIS A 142 -13.73 2.75 -8.25
C HIS A 142 -13.85 1.84 -7.01
N ASP A 143 -14.26 2.37 -5.86
CA ASP A 143 -14.47 1.59 -4.63
C ASP A 143 -15.66 0.64 -4.82
N HIS A 144 -16.76 1.15 -5.38
CA HIS A 144 -17.93 0.33 -5.73
C HIS A 144 -17.62 -0.68 -6.83
N ALA A 145 -16.82 -0.31 -7.83
CA ALA A 145 -16.38 -1.21 -8.89
C ALA A 145 -15.58 -2.38 -8.34
N LEU A 146 -14.62 -2.12 -7.45
CA LEU A 146 -13.86 -3.16 -6.77
C LEU A 146 -14.77 -4.05 -5.90
N SER A 147 -15.68 -3.44 -5.13
CA SER A 147 -16.65 -4.18 -4.30
C SER A 147 -17.49 -5.14 -5.15
N TYR A 148 -17.95 -4.67 -6.31
CA TYR A 148 -18.74 -5.48 -7.23
C TYR A 148 -17.98 -6.73 -7.70
N VAL A 149 -16.70 -6.58 -8.07
CA VAL A 149 -15.85 -7.71 -8.47
C VAL A 149 -15.61 -8.67 -7.30
N LEU A 150 -15.29 -8.14 -6.12
CA LEU A 150 -15.01 -8.97 -4.93
C LEU A 150 -16.25 -9.75 -4.46
N GLU A 151 -17.43 -9.14 -4.48
CA GLU A 151 -18.66 -9.74 -4.00
C GLU A 151 -19.32 -10.68 -5.01
N ARG A 152 -19.34 -10.31 -6.29
CA ARG A 152 -20.07 -11.05 -7.33
C ARG A 152 -19.20 -11.99 -8.14
N TYR A 153 -17.89 -11.70 -8.23
CA TYR A 153 -16.95 -12.48 -9.02
C TYR A 153 -15.68 -12.86 -8.26
N PRO A 154 -15.75 -13.37 -7.01
CA PRO A 154 -14.56 -13.72 -6.24
C PRO A 154 -13.67 -14.76 -6.95
N GLN A 155 -14.24 -15.58 -7.85
CA GLN A 155 -13.50 -16.54 -8.68
C GLN A 155 -12.49 -15.90 -9.64
N LEU A 156 -12.67 -14.64 -10.03
CA LEU A 156 -11.70 -13.90 -10.84
C LEU A 156 -10.43 -13.57 -10.03
N LEU A 157 -10.52 -13.69 -8.70
CA LEU A 157 -9.43 -13.45 -7.75
C LEU A 157 -9.23 -14.68 -6.87
N PRO A 158 -8.62 -15.77 -7.38
CA PRO A 158 -8.47 -17.03 -6.64
C PRO A 158 -7.85 -16.86 -5.26
N SER A 159 -6.89 -15.95 -5.11
CA SER A 159 -6.25 -15.63 -3.83
C SER A 159 -7.22 -14.97 -2.84
N PHE A 160 -8.12 -14.09 -3.29
CA PHE A 160 -9.16 -13.51 -2.45
C PHE A 160 -10.23 -14.54 -2.11
N ARG A 161 -10.67 -15.35 -3.07
CA ARG A 161 -11.63 -16.44 -2.85
C ARG A 161 -11.16 -17.45 -1.81
N ALA A 162 -9.86 -17.74 -1.79
CA ALA A 162 -9.25 -18.67 -0.85
C ALA A 162 -9.20 -18.16 0.60
N LEU A 163 -9.39 -16.85 0.84
CA LEU A 163 -9.45 -16.29 2.19
C LEU A 163 -10.71 -16.77 2.92
N ASP A 164 -10.63 -16.86 4.26
CA ASP A 164 -11.81 -17.12 5.07
C ASP A 164 -12.79 -15.93 5.05
N ALA A 165 -14.02 -16.14 5.54
CA ALA A 165 -15.06 -15.10 5.49
C ALA A 165 -14.67 -13.83 6.26
N ARG A 166 -13.95 -13.96 7.38
CA ARG A 166 -13.53 -12.82 8.20
C ARG A 166 -12.43 -12.02 7.50
N GLN A 167 -11.49 -12.70 6.88
CA GLN A 167 -10.43 -12.09 6.07
C GLN A 167 -10.98 -11.39 4.83
N ARG A 168 -11.92 -12.02 4.11
CA ARG A 168 -12.60 -11.38 2.97
C ARG A 168 -13.34 -10.11 3.40
N GLN A 169 -14.06 -10.15 4.52
CA GLN A 169 -14.76 -8.99 5.05
C GLN A 169 -13.80 -7.84 5.41
N ALA A 170 -12.64 -8.16 6.01
CA ALA A 170 -11.63 -7.16 6.32
C ALA A 170 -11.06 -6.49 5.05
N VAL A 171 -10.87 -7.27 3.99
CA VAL A 171 -10.43 -6.75 2.69
C VAL A 171 -11.50 -5.84 2.07
N ILE A 172 -12.75 -6.30 1.97
CA ILE A 172 -13.86 -5.49 1.41
C ILE A 172 -14.01 -4.19 2.19
N PHE A 173 -14.01 -4.26 3.53
CA PHE A 173 -14.14 -3.08 4.37
C PHE A 173 -13.00 -2.08 4.16
N SER A 174 -11.75 -2.55 4.18
CA SER A 174 -10.58 -1.68 4.04
C SER A 174 -10.44 -1.07 2.64
N GLN A 175 -10.78 -1.81 1.59
CA GLN A 175 -10.55 -1.38 0.20
C GLN A 175 -11.77 -0.69 -0.43
N CYS A 176 -12.99 -0.97 0.03
CA CYS A 176 -14.21 -0.51 -0.65
C CYS A 176 -15.12 0.35 0.25
N SER A 177 -14.90 0.40 1.57
CA SER A 177 -15.82 1.10 2.50
C SER A 177 -15.14 2.15 3.35
N LEU A 178 -13.84 2.02 3.63
CA LEU A 178 -13.12 2.95 4.50
C LEU A 178 -12.75 4.27 3.82
N GLY A 179 -12.80 4.34 2.48
CA GLY A 179 -12.24 5.45 1.69
C GLY A 179 -10.75 5.66 1.94
N PHE A 180 -10.04 4.62 2.40
CA PHE A 180 -8.64 4.72 2.81
C PHE A 180 -7.71 4.61 1.60
N ASN A 181 -7.22 5.75 1.12
CA ASN A 181 -6.33 5.81 -0.03
C ASN A 181 -4.86 5.69 0.41
N HIS A 182 -4.20 4.59 0.05
CA HIS A 182 -2.78 4.38 0.32
C HIS A 182 -1.88 5.44 -0.33
N GLY A 183 -2.36 6.13 -1.38
CA GLY A 183 -1.72 7.29 -1.98
C GLY A 183 -1.56 8.48 -1.03
N TRP A 184 -2.30 8.54 0.08
CA TRP A 184 -2.09 9.54 1.13
C TRP A 184 -0.73 9.41 1.82
N PHE A 185 -0.12 8.22 1.82
CA PHE A 185 1.27 8.07 2.31
C PHE A 185 2.29 8.77 1.39
N VAL A 186 1.95 9.00 0.12
CA VAL A 186 2.83 9.59 -0.90
C VAL A 186 2.57 11.08 -1.11
N GLN A 187 1.51 11.63 -0.51
CA GLN A 187 1.14 13.05 -0.60
C GLN A 187 1.70 13.93 0.53
N ALA A 188 2.51 13.36 1.43
CA ALA A 188 3.19 14.06 2.52
C ALA A 188 4.55 14.65 2.10
#